data_AF-X1BCW7-F1
#
_entry.id   AF-X1BCW7-F1
#
_cell.length_a   1.000
_cell.length_b   1.000
_cell.length_c   1.000
_cell.angle_alpha   90.00
_cell.angle_beta   90.00
_cell.angle_gamma   90.00
#
_symmetry.space_group_name_H-M   'P 1'
#
loop_
_entity.id
_entity.type
_entity.pdbx_description
1 polymer ?
#
loop_
_entity_poly.entity_id
_entity_poly.type
_entity_poly.pdbx_seq_one_letter_code
_entity_poly.pdbx_strand_id
1 'polypeptide(L)'
;MAVQWYEWQNIRKRLVVFGKALQGISPYRVLIEPDLAKCPTGYCNFTSREIAVNPNIFNLPPRDQYQLTKAILVHEAGHRRFTTSKKLPPLTHQVANILEDERIERQMCEEFAGVRWLVKKLSQIFYNESEPINKISDSPGEVVAYFLQLRWAKRIGLPIKDGLSPKNQKLWEKVKNLVYEAWEAENSEVVERNAKKIVSILKLKEIEIPKWVKEIMDRLGNTQGERAKDDKVEGT
;
A
#
# COMPACT_ATOMS: atom_id res chain seq x y z
N MET A 1 -20.65 4.44 -28.31
CA MET A 1 -19.50 4.09 -27.45
C MET A 1 -19.90 2.88 -26.61
N ALA A 2 -19.06 1.86 -26.50
CA ALA A 2 -19.35 0.74 -25.61
C ALA A 2 -19.30 1.22 -24.15
N VAL A 3 -20.33 0.89 -23.37
CA VAL A 3 -20.38 1.19 -21.93
C VAL A 3 -19.25 0.45 -21.23
N GLN A 4 -18.48 1.14 -20.40
CA GLN A 4 -17.33 0.54 -19.73
C GLN A 4 -17.79 -0.50 -18.69
N TRP A 5 -16.99 -1.53 -18.47
CA TRP A 5 -17.37 -2.68 -17.63
C TRP A 5 -17.74 -2.30 -16.19
N TYR A 6 -17.11 -1.26 -15.64
CA TYR A 6 -17.32 -0.75 -14.28
C TYR A 6 -18.56 0.16 -14.17
N GLU A 7 -19.17 0.53 -15.29
CA GLU A 7 -20.44 1.28 -15.34
C GLU A 7 -21.65 0.34 -15.34
N TRP A 8 -21.45 -0.95 -15.60
CA TRP A 8 -22.52 -1.94 -15.53
C TRP A 8 -23.04 -2.04 -14.09
N GLN A 9 -24.33 -1.75 -13.90
CA GLN A 9 -24.94 -1.56 -12.59
C GLN A 9 -24.72 -2.75 -11.64
N ASN A 10 -24.80 -3.98 -12.17
CA ASN A 10 -24.56 -5.21 -11.41
C ASN A 10 -23.10 -5.32 -10.94
N ILE A 11 -22.12 -4.97 -11.79
CA ILE A 11 -20.70 -5.02 -11.46
C ILE A 11 -20.35 -3.93 -10.45
N ARG A 12 -20.79 -2.69 -10.68
CA ARG A 12 -20.57 -1.57 -9.76
C ARG A 12 -21.17 -1.86 -8.38
N LYS A 13 -22.41 -2.37 -8.31
CA LYS A 13 -23.05 -2.76 -7.05
C LYS A 13 -22.28 -3.84 -6.32
N ARG A 14 -21.76 -4.86 -7.04
CA ARG A 14 -20.94 -5.92 -6.44
C ARG A 14 -19.63 -5.37 -5.86
N LEU A 15 -18.94 -4.45 -6.54
CA LEU A 15 -17.73 -3.82 -6.02
C LEU A 15 -18.02 -2.99 -4.75
N VAL A 16 -19.08 -2.19 -4.77
CA VAL A 16 -19.48 -1.38 -3.61
C VAL A 16 -19.84 -2.26 -2.41
N VAL A 17 -20.63 -3.31 -2.61
CA VAL A 17 -20.99 -4.26 -1.53
C VAL A 17 -19.76 -4.97 -1.00
N PHE A 18 -18.86 -5.43 -1.89
CA PHE A 18 -17.61 -6.06 -1.50
C PHE A 18 -16.73 -5.12 -0.67
N GLY A 19 -16.49 -3.89 -1.12
CA GLY A 19 -15.71 -2.90 -0.39
C GLY A 19 -16.32 -2.55 0.97
N LYS A 20 -17.65 -2.47 1.09
CA LYS A 20 -18.32 -2.24 2.37
C LYS A 20 -18.15 -3.40 3.35
N ALA A 21 -18.23 -4.63 2.85
CA ALA A 21 -18.12 -5.82 3.69
C ALA A 21 -16.73 -5.98 4.33
N LEU A 22 -15.69 -5.48 3.68
CA LEU A 22 -14.30 -5.57 4.14
C LEU A 22 -13.92 -4.54 5.20
N GLN A 23 -14.77 -3.53 5.41
CA GLN A 23 -14.42 -2.39 6.23
C GLN A 23 -14.66 -2.58 7.71
N GLY A 24 -15.34 -3.65 8.14
CA GLY A 24 -15.68 -3.83 9.56
C GLY A 24 -16.81 -2.92 10.03
N ILE A 25 -16.75 -2.48 11.29
CA ILE A 25 -17.84 -1.71 11.93
C ILE A 25 -17.86 -0.27 11.41
N SER A 26 -19.03 0.32 11.12
CA SER A 26 -19.19 1.71 10.67
C SER A 26 -18.51 2.02 9.31
N PRO A 27 -18.91 1.32 8.23
CA PRO A 27 -18.25 1.41 6.93
C PRO A 27 -18.35 2.80 6.31
N TYR A 28 -17.26 3.21 5.68
CA TYR A 28 -17.17 4.39 4.85
C TYR A 28 -17.92 4.18 3.52
N ARG A 29 -18.24 5.28 2.85
CA ARG A 29 -18.80 5.26 1.50
C ARG A 29 -17.78 4.68 0.52
N VAL A 30 -18.17 3.72 -0.30
CA VAL A 30 -17.31 3.16 -1.36
C VAL A 30 -17.66 3.83 -2.70
N LEU A 31 -16.65 4.39 -3.34
CA LEU A 31 -16.73 5.06 -4.64
C LEU A 31 -15.89 4.31 -5.67
N ILE A 32 -16.47 4.08 -6.84
CA ILE A 32 -15.74 3.60 -8.02
C ILE A 32 -15.56 4.82 -8.93
N GLU A 33 -14.34 5.38 -8.92
CA GLU A 33 -13.98 6.68 -9.51
C GLU A 33 -12.92 6.48 -10.61
N PRO A 34 -13.33 6.42 -11.90
CA PRO A 34 -12.41 6.19 -13.01
C PRO A 34 -11.58 7.41 -13.41
N ASP A 35 -11.92 8.62 -12.93
CA ASP A 35 -11.17 9.83 -13.24
C ASP A 35 -9.82 9.84 -12.53
N LEU A 36 -8.73 9.70 -13.31
CA LEU A 36 -7.36 9.70 -12.81
C LEU A 36 -6.98 10.97 -12.06
N ALA A 37 -7.59 12.12 -12.38
CA ALA A 37 -7.32 13.37 -11.67
C ALA A 37 -7.91 13.36 -10.25
N LYS A 38 -8.99 12.61 -10.02
CA LYS A 38 -9.65 12.49 -8.72
C LYS A 38 -9.16 11.30 -7.91
N CYS A 39 -8.92 10.20 -8.59
CA CYS A 39 -8.49 8.93 -8.01
C CYS A 39 -7.43 8.33 -8.94
N PRO A 40 -6.14 8.66 -8.74
CA PRO A 40 -5.06 8.06 -9.52
C PRO A 40 -5.10 6.53 -9.43
N THR A 41 -5.35 6.00 -8.23
CA THR A 41 -5.50 4.56 -8.00
C THR A 41 -6.53 4.20 -6.94
N GLY A 42 -6.30 4.61 -5.70
CA GLY A 42 -7.17 4.40 -4.57
C GLY A 42 -6.87 5.42 -3.47
N TYR A 43 -7.83 5.66 -2.59
CA TYR A 43 -7.56 6.37 -1.35
C TYR A 43 -8.60 6.03 -0.29
N CYS A 44 -8.19 6.17 0.97
CA CYS A 44 -9.05 6.19 2.13
C CYS A 44 -9.04 7.59 2.73
N ASN A 45 -10.17 8.28 2.70
CA ASN A 45 -10.33 9.61 3.27
C ASN A 45 -11.13 9.55 4.57
N PHE A 46 -10.45 9.83 5.68
CA PHE A 46 -11.00 9.76 7.02
C PHE A 46 -11.97 10.92 7.32
N THR A 47 -11.76 12.08 6.72
CA THR A 47 -12.62 13.26 6.93
C THR A 47 -13.95 13.14 6.20
N SER A 48 -13.93 12.79 4.91
CA SER A 48 -15.16 12.58 4.13
C SER A 48 -15.79 11.20 4.35
N ARG A 49 -15.12 10.33 5.12
CA ARG A 49 -15.50 8.93 5.39
C ARG A 49 -15.81 8.18 4.10
N GLU A 50 -14.83 8.17 3.19
CA GLU A 50 -14.94 7.47 1.91
C GLU A 50 -13.70 6.66 1.55
N ILE A 51 -13.92 5.59 0.80
CA ILE A 51 -12.90 4.83 0.08
C ILE A 51 -13.23 4.99 -1.39
N ALA A 52 -12.28 5.48 -2.18
CA ALA A 52 -12.40 5.51 -3.63
C ALA A 52 -11.38 4.56 -4.26
N VAL A 53 -11.77 3.93 -5.36
CA VAL A 53 -10.87 3.13 -6.18
C VAL A 53 -11.10 3.41 -7.66
N ASN A 54 -10.02 3.46 -8.41
CA ASN A 54 -10.04 3.60 -9.84
C ASN A 54 -9.99 2.21 -10.51
N PRO A 55 -11.00 1.85 -11.31
CA PRO A 55 -11.05 0.56 -11.97
C PRO A 55 -10.06 0.43 -13.15
N ASN A 56 -9.54 1.53 -13.69
CA ASN A 56 -8.82 1.58 -14.97
C ASN A 56 -7.30 1.75 -14.84
N ILE A 57 -6.72 1.39 -13.70
CA ILE A 57 -5.33 1.72 -13.39
C ILE A 57 -4.32 0.76 -14.04
N PHE A 58 -4.80 -0.39 -14.51
CA PHE A 58 -4.00 -1.43 -15.13
C PHE A 58 -4.46 -1.65 -16.56
N ASN A 59 -3.51 -1.71 -17.49
CA ASN A 59 -3.78 -2.04 -18.89
C ASN A 59 -3.97 -3.55 -19.06
N LEU A 60 -5.06 -4.08 -18.52
CA LEU A 60 -5.39 -5.51 -18.50
C LEU A 60 -6.83 -5.76 -18.96
N PRO A 61 -7.21 -6.99 -19.32
CA PRO A 61 -8.59 -7.33 -19.66
C PRO A 61 -9.57 -7.01 -18.51
N PRO A 62 -10.86 -6.68 -18.80
CA PRO A 62 -11.86 -6.32 -17.79
C PRO A 62 -11.99 -7.30 -16.62
N ARG A 63 -11.86 -8.60 -16.89
CA ARG A 63 -11.91 -9.64 -15.85
C ARG A 63 -10.78 -9.48 -14.83
N ASP A 64 -9.58 -9.13 -15.28
CA ASP A 64 -8.43 -8.92 -14.42
C ASP A 64 -8.50 -7.59 -13.69
N GLN A 65 -8.90 -6.53 -14.39
CA GLN A 65 -9.17 -5.23 -13.77
C GLN A 65 -10.19 -5.37 -12.64
N TYR A 66 -11.31 -6.07 -12.85
CA TYR A 66 -12.31 -6.32 -11.80
C TYR A 66 -11.71 -6.94 -10.52
N GLN A 67 -10.82 -7.93 -10.66
CA GLN A 67 -10.17 -8.55 -9.50
C GLN A 67 -9.14 -7.63 -8.85
N LEU A 68 -8.42 -6.84 -9.64
CA LEU A 68 -7.46 -5.87 -9.13
C LEU A 68 -8.15 -4.69 -8.44
N THR A 69 -9.29 -4.23 -8.94
CA THR A 69 -10.14 -3.24 -8.25
C THR A 69 -10.59 -3.77 -6.90
N LYS A 70 -10.96 -5.06 -6.81
CA LYS A 70 -11.23 -5.70 -5.52
C LYS A 70 -10.00 -5.73 -4.62
N ALA A 71 -8.81 -6.00 -5.16
CA ALA A 71 -7.59 -5.99 -4.38
C ALA A 71 -7.26 -4.60 -3.81
N ILE A 72 -7.45 -3.54 -4.58
CA ILE A 72 -7.29 -2.16 -4.10
C ILE A 72 -8.34 -1.85 -3.02
N LEU A 73 -9.61 -2.29 -3.20
CA LEU A 73 -10.63 -2.14 -2.15
C LEU A 73 -10.23 -2.83 -0.84
N VAL A 74 -9.53 -3.97 -0.90
CA VAL A 74 -8.99 -4.64 0.31
C VAL A 74 -7.92 -3.78 0.96
N HIS A 75 -7.00 -3.23 0.17
CA HIS A 75 -5.94 -2.35 0.64
C HIS A 75 -6.52 -1.10 1.34
N GLU A 76 -7.41 -0.36 0.68
CA GLU A 76 -8.02 0.85 1.26
C GLU A 76 -8.90 0.55 2.48
N ALA A 77 -9.61 -0.59 2.46
CA ALA A 77 -10.37 -1.05 3.63
C ALA A 77 -9.44 -1.40 4.81
N GLY A 78 -8.24 -1.91 4.52
CA GLY A 78 -7.20 -2.14 5.52
C GLY A 78 -6.79 -0.83 6.20
N HIS A 79 -6.55 0.24 5.42
CA HIS A 79 -6.29 1.57 6.00
C HIS A 79 -7.44 2.05 6.87
N ARG A 80 -8.67 1.90 6.39
CA ARG A 80 -9.88 2.24 7.17
C ARG A 80 -9.95 1.48 8.49
N ARG A 81 -9.54 0.23 8.54
CA ARG A 81 -9.63 -0.59 9.76
C ARG A 81 -8.48 -0.35 10.72
N PHE A 82 -7.26 -0.23 10.21
CA PHE A 82 -6.07 -0.44 11.02
C PHE A 82 -5.12 0.76 11.09
N THR A 83 -5.28 1.77 10.22
CA THR A 83 -4.36 2.92 10.20
C THR A 83 -4.83 4.04 11.11
N THR A 84 -3.97 4.47 12.05
CA THR A 84 -4.15 5.75 12.76
C THR A 84 -3.38 6.85 12.01
N SER A 85 -4.09 7.83 11.45
CA SER A 85 -3.46 8.96 10.76
C SER A 85 -2.77 9.90 11.76
N LYS A 86 -1.45 10.06 11.64
CA LYS A 86 -0.68 11.12 12.32
C LYS A 86 0.17 11.88 11.32
N LYS A 87 0.32 13.18 11.54
CA LYS A 87 1.14 14.04 10.68
C LYS A 87 2.62 13.73 10.89
N LEU A 88 3.27 13.18 9.85
CA LEU A 88 4.69 12.88 9.83
C LEU A 88 5.46 13.81 8.87
N PRO A 89 6.78 14.02 9.09
CA PRO A 89 7.62 14.67 8.08
C PRO A 89 7.56 13.92 6.73
N PRO A 90 7.61 14.59 5.57
CA PRO A 90 7.35 13.97 4.26
C PRO A 90 8.12 12.67 3.99
N LEU A 91 9.42 12.66 4.29
CA LEU A 91 10.25 11.48 4.07
C LEU A 91 9.94 10.34 5.04
N THR A 92 9.61 10.66 6.29
CA THR A 92 9.17 9.67 7.28
C THR A 92 7.81 9.11 6.89
N HIS A 93 6.91 9.95 6.38
CA HIS A 93 5.60 9.54 5.88
C HIS A 93 5.74 8.55 4.72
N GLN A 94 6.63 8.80 3.76
CA GLN A 94 6.89 7.86 2.67
C GLN A 94 7.35 6.48 3.17
N VAL A 95 8.33 6.45 4.08
CA VAL A 95 8.78 5.18 4.67
C VAL A 95 7.67 4.52 5.50
N ALA A 96 6.91 5.30 6.27
CA ALA A 96 5.80 4.79 7.07
C ALA A 96 4.72 4.16 6.18
N ASN A 97 4.33 4.78 5.06
CA ASN A 97 3.35 4.22 4.13
C ASN A 97 3.78 2.84 3.62
N ILE A 98 5.03 2.68 3.16
CA ILE A 98 5.50 1.38 2.66
C ILE A 98 5.38 0.28 3.74
N LEU A 99 5.71 0.61 4.98
CA LEU A 99 5.64 -0.31 6.11
C LEU A 99 4.19 -0.60 6.53
N GLU A 100 3.38 0.45 6.58
CA GLU A 100 1.97 0.41 6.98
C GLU A 100 1.16 -0.44 6.01
N ASP A 101 1.34 -0.24 4.70
CA ASP A 101 0.67 -1.00 3.66
C ASP A 101 0.90 -2.52 3.79
N GLU A 102 2.12 -2.94 4.12
CA GLU A 102 2.40 -4.37 4.35
C GLU A 102 1.69 -4.89 5.59
N ARG A 103 1.72 -4.10 6.68
CA ARG A 103 1.07 -4.42 7.94
C ARG A 103 -0.45 -4.58 7.77
N ILE A 104 -1.11 -3.59 7.15
CA ILE A 104 -2.56 -3.63 6.96
C ILE A 104 -2.99 -4.77 6.02
N GLU A 105 -2.20 -5.09 5.00
CA GLU A 105 -2.52 -6.17 4.07
C GLU A 105 -2.35 -7.54 4.73
N ARG A 106 -1.38 -7.70 5.65
CA ARG A 106 -1.24 -8.89 6.50
C ARG A 106 -2.46 -9.06 7.39
N GLN A 107 -2.83 -8.03 8.14
CA GLN A 107 -4.00 -8.06 9.02
C GLN A 107 -5.29 -8.36 8.23
N MET A 108 -5.45 -7.78 7.05
CA MET A 108 -6.58 -8.11 6.16
C MET A 108 -6.56 -9.57 5.68
N CYS A 109 -5.39 -10.14 5.39
CA CYS A 109 -5.23 -11.54 4.98
C CYS A 109 -5.45 -12.54 6.12
N GLU A 110 -5.15 -12.15 7.36
CA GLU A 110 -5.42 -12.91 8.56
C GLU A 110 -6.91 -12.96 8.85
N GLU A 111 -7.57 -11.80 8.84
CA GLU A 111 -9.01 -11.70 9.06
C GLU A 111 -9.82 -12.39 7.95
N PHE A 112 -9.48 -12.12 6.69
CA PHE A 112 -10.30 -12.55 5.55
C PHE A 112 -9.52 -13.51 4.64
N ALA A 113 -9.61 -14.81 4.91
CA ALA A 113 -8.94 -15.82 4.09
C ALA A 113 -9.23 -15.68 2.57
N GLY A 114 -10.44 -15.23 2.22
CA GLY A 114 -10.86 -15.00 0.83
C GLY A 114 -10.14 -13.85 0.10
N VAL A 115 -9.47 -12.94 0.80
CA VAL A 115 -8.74 -11.81 0.16
C VAL A 115 -7.29 -12.11 -0.14
N ARG A 116 -6.72 -13.18 0.44
CA ARG A 116 -5.30 -13.56 0.28
C ARG A 116 -4.86 -13.63 -1.17
N TRP A 117 -5.70 -14.23 -2.03
CA TRP A 117 -5.38 -14.35 -3.45
C TRP A 117 -5.42 -13.00 -4.18
N LEU A 118 -6.32 -12.09 -3.79
CA LEU A 118 -6.43 -10.75 -4.39
C LEU A 118 -5.19 -9.92 -4.06
N VAL A 119 -4.81 -9.94 -2.79
CA VAL A 119 -3.63 -9.25 -2.27
C VAL A 119 -2.36 -9.82 -2.91
N LYS A 120 -2.25 -11.16 -3.06
CA LYS A 120 -1.17 -11.81 -3.81
C LYS A 120 -1.14 -11.38 -5.28
N LYS A 121 -2.30 -11.30 -5.95
CA LYS A 121 -2.39 -10.85 -7.35
C LYS A 121 -1.91 -9.41 -7.51
N LEU A 122 -2.31 -8.52 -6.62
CA LEU A 122 -1.86 -7.12 -6.63
C LEU A 122 -0.35 -7.02 -6.43
N SER A 123 0.22 -7.78 -5.48
CA SER A 123 1.67 -7.87 -5.30
C SER A 123 2.41 -8.40 -6.53
N GLN A 124 1.82 -9.33 -7.28
CA GLN A 124 2.41 -9.80 -8.54
C GLN A 124 2.52 -8.67 -9.57
N ILE A 125 1.50 -7.83 -9.69
CA ILE A 125 1.51 -6.69 -10.63
C ILE A 125 2.60 -5.68 -10.24
N PHE A 126 2.62 -5.24 -8.98
CA PHE A 126 3.62 -4.27 -8.52
C PHE A 126 5.04 -4.84 -8.55
N TYR A 127 5.22 -6.12 -8.21
CA TYR A 127 6.51 -6.78 -8.39
C TYR A 127 6.93 -6.76 -9.87
N ASN A 128 6.04 -7.09 -10.81
CA ASN A 128 6.37 -7.08 -12.23
C ASN A 128 6.75 -5.68 -12.74
N GLU A 129 6.01 -4.65 -12.33
CA GLU A 129 6.23 -3.25 -12.71
C GLU A 129 7.45 -2.61 -12.02
N SER A 130 7.90 -3.14 -10.87
CA SER A 130 9.07 -2.62 -10.17
C SER A 130 10.37 -2.84 -10.94
N GLU A 131 11.29 -1.88 -10.83
CA GLU A 131 12.63 -2.00 -11.44
C GLU A 131 13.55 -2.87 -10.57
N PRO A 132 14.61 -3.46 -11.15
CA PRO A 132 15.66 -4.12 -10.37
C PRO A 132 16.39 -3.14 -9.44
N ILE A 133 16.80 -3.63 -8.28
CA ILE A 133 17.59 -2.84 -7.32
C ILE A 133 18.97 -2.54 -7.91
N ASN A 134 19.40 -1.28 -7.84
CA ASN A 134 20.65 -0.88 -8.46
C ASN A 134 21.86 -1.28 -7.58
N LYS A 135 22.41 -2.47 -7.85
CA LYS A 135 23.53 -3.05 -7.09
C LYS A 135 24.83 -2.26 -7.09
N ILE A 136 25.02 -1.33 -8.04
CA ILE A 136 26.21 -0.47 -8.10
C ILE A 136 25.98 0.89 -7.41
N SER A 137 24.74 1.23 -7.08
CA SER A 137 24.39 2.45 -6.38
C SER A 137 24.61 2.30 -4.87
N ASP A 138 25.30 3.29 -4.31
CA ASP A 138 25.51 3.46 -2.87
C ASP A 138 24.50 4.43 -2.23
N SER A 139 23.46 4.81 -2.99
CA SER A 139 22.36 5.62 -2.49
C SER A 139 21.58 4.85 -1.42
N PRO A 140 21.32 5.41 -0.22
CA PRO A 140 20.50 4.75 0.79
C PRO A 140 19.04 4.56 0.35
N GLY A 141 18.57 5.28 -0.68
CA GLY A 141 17.25 5.07 -1.27
C GLY A 141 17.07 3.68 -1.90
N GLU A 142 18.15 3.00 -2.30
CA GLU A 142 18.08 1.60 -2.76
C GLU A 142 17.67 0.65 -1.62
N VAL A 143 17.95 0.98 -0.36
CA VAL A 143 17.49 0.18 0.79
C VAL A 143 15.96 0.31 0.93
N VAL A 144 15.40 1.48 0.65
CA VAL A 144 13.95 1.71 0.63
C VAL A 144 13.29 0.94 -0.51
N ALA A 145 13.86 1.05 -1.71
CA ALA A 145 13.45 0.27 -2.87
C ALA A 145 13.47 -1.24 -2.60
N TYR A 146 14.52 -1.71 -1.91
CA TYR A 146 14.69 -3.11 -1.56
C TYR A 146 13.59 -3.63 -0.64
N PHE A 147 13.27 -2.95 0.47
CA PHE A 147 12.20 -3.45 1.34
C PHE A 147 10.80 -3.26 0.76
N LEU A 148 10.60 -2.25 -0.10
CA LEU A 148 9.37 -2.12 -0.89
C LEU A 148 9.21 -3.32 -1.82
N GLN A 149 10.25 -3.74 -2.54
CA GLN A 149 10.15 -4.92 -3.41
C GLN A 149 10.08 -6.24 -2.62
N LEU A 150 10.80 -6.32 -1.48
CA LEU A 150 10.83 -7.48 -0.58
C LEU A 150 9.44 -7.89 -0.14
N ARG A 151 8.57 -6.94 0.21
CA ARG A 151 7.22 -7.25 0.71
C ARG A 151 6.39 -7.99 -0.33
N TRP A 152 6.47 -7.58 -1.61
CA TRP A 152 5.78 -8.24 -2.70
C TRP A 152 6.42 -9.58 -3.02
N ALA A 153 7.76 -9.61 -3.12
CA ALA A 153 8.55 -10.79 -3.44
C ALA A 153 8.27 -11.94 -2.45
N LYS A 154 8.30 -11.65 -1.13
CA LYS A 154 7.97 -12.64 -0.09
C LYS A 154 6.55 -13.18 -0.24
N ARG A 155 5.58 -12.33 -0.58
CA ARG A 155 4.18 -12.72 -0.70
C ARG A 155 3.90 -13.63 -1.90
N ILE A 156 4.58 -13.38 -3.01
CA ILE A 156 4.42 -14.16 -4.25
C ILE A 156 5.39 -15.35 -4.34
N GLY A 157 6.36 -15.44 -3.43
CA GLY A 157 7.36 -16.52 -3.41
C GLY A 157 8.46 -16.35 -4.44
N LEU A 158 8.80 -15.10 -4.79
CA LEU A 158 9.87 -14.77 -5.73
C LEU A 158 11.05 -14.11 -5.00
N PRO A 159 12.27 -14.15 -5.56
CA PRO A 159 13.39 -13.36 -5.04
C PRO A 159 13.19 -11.86 -5.29
N ILE A 160 14.03 -11.04 -4.69
CA ILE A 160 14.18 -9.62 -5.09
C ILE A 160 14.91 -9.57 -6.44
N LYS A 161 14.57 -8.58 -7.26
CA LYS A 161 15.23 -8.31 -8.55
C LYS A 161 16.58 -7.63 -8.28
N ASP A 162 17.66 -8.31 -8.66
CA ASP A 162 19.05 -7.92 -8.34
C ASP A 162 19.31 -7.85 -6.83
N GLY A 163 20.02 -6.83 -6.35
CA GLY A 163 20.47 -6.76 -4.96
C GLY A 163 21.14 -5.45 -4.60
N LEU A 164 21.50 -5.32 -3.33
CA LEU A 164 22.12 -4.12 -2.79
C LEU A 164 23.64 -4.12 -3.01
N SER A 165 24.23 -2.93 -3.11
CA SER A 165 25.69 -2.77 -3.01
C SER A 165 26.19 -3.26 -1.63
N PRO A 166 27.49 -3.59 -1.47
CA PRO A 166 28.04 -4.00 -0.17
C PRO A 166 27.82 -2.96 0.94
N LYS A 167 27.81 -1.66 0.60
CA LYS A 167 27.54 -0.58 1.55
C LYS A 167 26.07 -0.58 1.96
N ASN A 168 25.17 -0.70 0.99
CA ASN A 168 23.74 -0.74 1.24
C ASN A 168 23.29 -2.02 1.94
N GLN A 169 23.97 -3.15 1.72
CA GLN A 169 23.76 -4.37 2.50
C GLN A 169 24.02 -4.14 4.00
N LYS A 170 25.09 -3.40 4.35
CA LYS A 170 25.37 -3.04 5.76
C LYS A 170 24.31 -2.10 6.34
N LEU A 171 23.73 -1.22 5.54
CA LEU A 171 22.61 -0.38 5.97
C LEU A 171 21.34 -1.22 6.17
N TRP A 172 21.06 -2.14 5.24
CA TRP A 172 19.94 -3.07 5.35
C TRP A 172 19.99 -3.86 6.65
N GLU A 173 21.12 -4.46 7.01
CA GLU A 173 21.22 -5.22 8.27
C GLU A 173 20.90 -4.37 9.52
N LYS A 174 21.14 -3.06 9.49
CA LYS A 174 20.77 -2.15 10.59
C LYS A 174 19.28 -1.85 10.68
N VAL A 175 18.57 -1.86 9.55
CA VAL A 175 17.15 -1.49 9.48
C VAL A 175 16.21 -2.70 9.36
N LYS A 176 16.74 -3.87 8.98
CA LYS A 176 15.99 -5.11 8.74
C LYS A 176 15.01 -5.45 9.85
N ASN A 177 15.46 -5.42 11.11
CA ASN A 177 14.60 -5.75 12.24
C ASN A 177 13.49 -4.72 12.44
N LEU A 178 13.75 -3.43 12.17
CA LEU A 178 12.73 -2.37 12.25
C LEU A 178 11.64 -2.54 11.20
N VAL A 179 12.03 -2.98 9.99
CA VAL A 179 11.09 -3.27 8.89
C VAL A 179 10.19 -4.44 9.26
N TYR A 180 10.77 -5.56 9.70
CA TYR A 180 9.98 -6.73 10.09
C TYR A 180 9.10 -6.47 11.31
N GLU A 181 9.60 -5.76 12.32
CA GLU A 181 8.80 -5.36 13.49
C GLU A 181 7.62 -4.47 13.07
N ALA A 182 7.80 -3.56 12.11
CA ALA A 182 6.71 -2.73 11.61
C ALA A 182 5.64 -3.55 10.85
N TRP A 183 6.05 -4.56 10.08
CA TRP A 183 5.11 -5.43 9.35
C TRP A 183 4.29 -6.36 10.24
N GLU A 184 4.84 -6.74 11.39
CA GLU A 184 4.20 -7.61 12.39
C GLU A 184 3.47 -6.79 13.48
N ALA A 185 3.53 -5.46 13.42
CA ALA A 185 2.99 -4.61 14.46
C ALA A 185 1.46 -4.66 14.53
N GLU A 186 0.93 -4.59 15.75
CA GLU A 186 -0.52 -4.52 15.97
C GLU A 186 -1.10 -3.16 15.57
N ASN A 187 -0.33 -2.07 15.73
CA ASN A 187 -0.78 -0.69 15.53
C ASN A 187 0.23 0.19 14.75
N SER A 188 -0.26 1.31 14.20
CA SER A 188 0.57 2.23 13.41
C SER A 188 1.62 2.98 14.22
N GLU A 189 1.53 3.06 15.56
CA GLU A 189 2.52 3.78 16.36
C GLU A 189 3.90 3.15 16.29
N VAL A 190 3.95 1.81 16.27
CA VAL A 190 5.19 1.04 16.05
C VAL A 190 5.75 1.33 14.66
N VAL A 191 4.89 1.38 13.64
CA VAL A 191 5.27 1.68 12.26
C VAL A 191 5.88 3.08 12.15
N GLU A 192 5.22 4.09 12.68
CA GLU A 192 5.72 5.47 12.68
C GLU A 192 7.06 5.62 13.40
N ARG A 193 7.18 5.00 14.58
CA ARG A 193 8.41 4.99 15.37
C ARG A 193 9.55 4.35 14.58
N ASN A 194 9.29 3.22 13.93
CA ASN A 194 10.28 2.50 13.16
C ASN A 194 10.66 3.24 11.88
N ALA A 195 9.69 3.87 11.19
CA ALA A 195 9.95 4.73 10.04
C ALA A 195 10.90 5.89 10.39
N LYS A 196 10.68 6.58 11.52
CA LYS A 196 11.58 7.64 12.02
C LYS A 196 13.00 7.13 12.24
N LYS A 197 13.15 5.96 12.87
CA LYS A 197 14.45 5.32 13.11
C LYS A 197 15.13 4.94 11.80
N ILE A 198 14.40 4.37 10.85
CA ILE A 198 14.92 3.98 9.53
C ILE A 198 15.45 5.21 8.79
N VAL A 199 14.67 6.27 8.68
CA VAL A 199 15.10 7.53 8.04
C VAL A 199 16.37 8.08 8.69
N SER A 200 16.43 8.07 10.03
CA SER A 200 17.61 8.52 10.78
C SER A 200 18.86 7.65 10.51
N ILE A 201 18.73 6.32 10.54
CA ILE A 201 19.84 5.37 10.30
C ILE A 201 20.36 5.50 8.87
N LEU A 202 19.45 5.62 7.90
CA LEU A 202 19.79 5.75 6.48
C LEU A 202 20.31 7.15 6.13
N LYS A 203 20.11 8.15 7.00
CA LYS A 203 20.37 9.57 6.71
C LYS A 203 19.73 10.00 5.39
N LEU A 204 18.55 9.45 5.13
CA LEU A 204 17.91 9.49 3.83
C LEU A 204 17.56 10.94 3.44
N LYS A 205 17.80 11.28 2.18
CA LYS A 205 17.31 12.52 1.56
C LYS A 205 16.27 12.19 0.51
N GLU A 206 15.33 13.09 0.30
CA GLU A 206 14.22 12.85 -0.64
C GLU A 206 14.68 12.65 -2.10
N ILE A 207 15.80 13.27 -2.49
CA ILE A 207 16.40 13.13 -3.83
C ILE A 207 17.02 11.73 -4.06
N GLU A 208 17.24 10.97 -3.00
CA GLU A 208 17.92 9.67 -3.06
C GLU A 208 16.97 8.50 -3.33
N ILE A 209 15.66 8.68 -3.14
CA ILE A 209 14.65 7.65 -3.42
C ILE A 209 14.50 7.49 -4.93
N PRO A 210 14.67 6.26 -5.48
CA PRO A 210 14.54 6.01 -6.91
C PRO A 210 13.20 6.47 -7.47
N LYS A 211 13.21 6.97 -8.70
CA LYS A 211 12.02 7.52 -9.36
C LYS A 211 10.88 6.51 -9.43
N TRP A 212 11.18 5.27 -9.82
CA TRP A 212 10.19 4.19 -9.93
C TRP A 212 9.51 3.88 -8.58
N VAL A 213 10.23 4.04 -7.46
CA VAL A 213 9.66 3.84 -6.12
C VAL A 213 8.57 4.87 -5.87
N LYS A 214 8.84 6.15 -6.18
CA LYS A 214 7.85 7.22 -6.04
C LYS A 214 6.65 6.97 -6.94
N GLU A 215 6.88 6.60 -8.20
CA GLU A 215 5.81 6.32 -9.16
C GLU A 215 4.90 5.15 -8.73
N ILE A 216 5.46 4.08 -8.14
CA ILE A 216 4.63 2.98 -7.60
C ILE A 216 3.92 3.42 -6.31
N MET A 217 4.58 4.17 -5.43
CA MET A 217 3.95 4.66 -4.20
C MET A 217 2.76 5.59 -4.50
N ASP A 218 2.91 6.49 -5.48
CA ASP A 218 1.81 7.35 -5.93
C ASP A 218 0.62 6.53 -6.46
N ARG A 219 0.87 5.30 -6.93
CA ARG A 219 -0.13 4.33 -7.37
C ARG A 219 -0.65 3.39 -6.27
N LEU A 220 -0.02 3.30 -5.11
CA LEU A 220 -0.57 2.52 -4.00
C LEU A 220 -1.70 3.24 -3.27
N GLY A 221 -1.93 4.51 -3.60
CA GLY A 221 -2.93 5.34 -2.96
C GLY A 221 -2.36 6.07 -1.76
N ASN A 222 -3.16 6.95 -1.18
CA ASN A 222 -2.79 7.70 0.01
C ASN A 222 -3.97 7.75 0.98
N THR A 223 -3.68 7.65 2.26
CA THR A 223 -4.65 8.07 3.28
C THR A 223 -4.80 9.58 3.29
N GLN A 224 -6.02 10.07 3.42
CA GLN A 224 -6.34 11.49 3.41
C GLN A 224 -7.12 11.90 4.65
N GLY A 225 -6.91 13.13 5.11
CA GLY A 225 -7.63 13.71 6.22
C GLY A 225 -7.26 13.12 7.59
N GLU A 226 -8.01 13.55 8.59
CA GLU A 226 -7.86 13.13 9.98
C GLU A 226 -9.10 12.32 10.41
N ARG A 227 -8.88 11.29 11.22
CA ARG A 227 -9.96 10.51 11.82
C ARG A 227 -10.70 11.33 12.86
N ALA A 228 -12.03 11.23 12.84
CA ALA A 228 -12.87 11.76 13.91
C ALA A 228 -12.65 10.96 15.19
N LYS A 229 -12.86 11.59 16.37
CA LYS A 229 -12.66 10.97 17.68
C LYS A 229 -13.51 9.72 17.93
N ASP A 230 -14.66 9.63 17.27
CA ASP A 230 -15.62 8.53 17.35
C ASP A 230 -15.39 7.45 16.28
N ASP A 231 -14.53 7.71 15.29
CA ASP A 231 -14.15 6.72 14.27
C ASP A 231 -12.99 5.85 14.76
N LYS A 232 -13.34 4.83 15.54
CA LYS A 232 -12.39 3.91 16.17
C LYS A 232 -11.66 3.05 15.14
N VAL A 233 -10.36 2.92 15.34
CA VAL A 233 -9.51 1.91 14.69
C VAL A 233 -9.76 0.56 15.36
N GLU A 234 -9.69 -0.51 14.59
CA GLU A 234 -9.82 -1.86 15.12
C GLU A 234 -8.48 -2.33 15.71
N GLY A 235 -8.53 -2.98 16.88
CA GLY A 235 -7.33 -3.45 17.58
C GLY A 235 -6.66 -2.40 18.49
N THR A 236 -7.34 -1.28 18.78
CA THR A 236 -6.92 -0.26 19.77
C THR A 236 -7.83 -0.20 20.98
#